data_AF-A0A1M6USN5-F1
#
_entry.id   AF-A0A1M6USN5-F1
#
_cell.length_a   1.000
_cell.length_b   1.000
_cell.length_c   1.000
_cell.angle_alpha   90.00
_cell.angle_beta   90.00
_cell.angle_gamma   90.00
#
_symmetry.space_group_name_H-M   'P 1'
#
loop_
_entity.id
_entity.type
_entity.pdbx_description
1 polymer ?
#
loop_
_entity_poly.entity_id
_entity_poly.type
_entity_poly.pdbx_seq_one_letter_code
_entity_poly.pdbx_strand_id
1 'polypeptide(L)'
;MPKKVKRIDELAEGLGLDKESLAEVRGKISERSLSGLLAALRVHAGLTQKELAARMGRTQSAVSKLETAENDDFRLGDVREYASVLGLNVTIDLSAPRTLAQEIRLQQERFVMLIDRLRECERDDSSISAALDKFKNDMSSRILDLFLKMTPAASGTPAE
;
A
#
# COMPACT_ATOMS: atom_id res chain seq x y z
N MET A 1 30.81 7.38 23.26
CA MET A 1 30.12 6.81 22.09
C MET A 1 28.74 7.45 21.99
N PRO A 2 28.30 7.98 20.83
CA PRO A 2 26.96 8.56 20.73
C PRO A 2 25.92 7.44 20.86
N LYS A 3 24.90 7.65 21.71
CA LYS A 3 23.81 6.70 21.93
C LYS A 3 23.10 6.43 20.60
N LYS A 4 23.05 5.16 20.18
CA LYS A 4 22.16 4.72 19.10
C LYS A 4 20.72 4.83 19.60
N VAL A 5 19.99 5.81 19.09
CA VAL A 5 18.57 5.99 19.40
C VAL A 5 17.76 5.13 18.42
N LYS A 6 16.91 4.23 18.94
CA LYS A 6 16.14 3.29 18.11
C LYS A 6 14.79 3.85 17.67
N ARG A 7 14.32 4.91 18.33
CA ARG A 7 12.99 5.47 18.13
C ARG A 7 13.04 6.99 18.26
N ILE A 8 12.29 7.69 17.41
CA ILE A 8 12.36 9.17 17.32
C ILE A 8 11.88 9.85 18.60
N ASP A 9 11.01 9.21 19.37
CA ASP A 9 10.55 9.67 20.70
C ASP A 9 11.71 9.77 21.71
N GLU A 10 12.60 8.80 21.73
CA GLU A 10 13.80 8.83 22.59
C GLU A 10 14.77 9.96 22.20
N LEU A 11 14.79 10.36 20.92
CA LEU A 11 15.59 11.48 20.44
C LEU A 11 14.94 12.81 20.84
N ALA A 12 13.62 12.91 20.70
CA ALA A 12 12.85 14.11 21.01
C ALA A 12 12.82 14.41 22.51
N GLU A 13 12.72 13.37 23.36
CA GLU A 13 12.90 13.49 24.81
C GLU A 13 14.33 13.94 25.17
N GLY A 14 15.34 13.42 24.48
CA GLY A 14 16.75 13.81 24.68
C GLY A 14 17.06 15.25 24.27
N LEU A 15 16.22 15.88 23.45
CA LEU A 15 16.33 17.28 23.03
C LEU A 15 15.56 18.25 23.93
N GLY A 16 14.86 17.76 24.96
CA GLY A 16 14.16 18.59 25.94
C GLY A 16 12.83 19.16 25.43
N LEU A 17 12.21 18.53 24.43
CA LEU A 17 10.89 18.93 23.94
C LEU A 17 9.81 18.62 24.98
N ASP A 18 8.88 19.56 25.19
CA ASP A 18 7.75 19.38 26.10
C ASP A 18 6.70 18.41 25.55
N LYS A 19 5.75 18.01 26.40
CA LYS A 19 4.70 17.03 26.04
C LYS A 19 3.79 17.50 24.90
N GLU A 20 3.62 18.81 24.73
CA GLU A 20 2.79 19.41 23.69
C GLU A 20 3.51 19.37 22.34
N SER A 21 4.79 19.76 22.31
CA SER A 21 5.68 19.65 21.15
C SER A 21 5.88 18.18 20.74
N LEU A 22 5.97 17.26 21.70
CA LEU A 22 6.02 15.82 21.43
C LEU A 22 4.72 15.28 20.83
N ALA A 23 3.56 15.81 21.27
CA ALA A 23 2.27 15.46 20.70
C ALA A 23 2.11 16.01 19.27
N GLU A 24 2.61 17.22 19.00
CA GLU A 24 2.63 17.81 17.67
C GLU A 24 3.56 17.04 16.71
N VAL A 25 4.76 16.71 17.17
CA VAL A 25 5.70 15.85 16.42
C VAL A 25 5.07 14.47 16.18
N ARG A 26 4.38 13.89 17.17
CA ARG A 26 3.67 12.61 17.01
C ARG A 26 2.48 12.72 16.06
N GLY A 27 1.75 13.84 16.06
CA GLY A 27 0.69 14.15 15.11
C GLY A 27 1.24 14.15 13.68
N LYS A 28 2.30 14.93 13.45
CA LYS A 28 3.02 15.03 12.16
C LYS A 28 3.68 13.72 11.70
N ILE A 29 4.05 12.83 12.62
CA ILE A 29 4.59 11.50 12.31
C ILE A 29 3.47 10.48 12.04
N SER A 30 2.33 10.60 12.75
CA SER A 30 1.18 9.70 12.59
C SER A 30 0.41 9.99 11.30
N GLU A 31 0.38 11.27 10.91
CA GLU A 31 0.06 11.69 9.55
C GLU A 31 1.24 11.33 8.65
N ARG A 32 1.25 10.10 8.14
CA ARG A 32 2.06 9.78 6.96
C ARG A 32 1.56 10.66 5.81
N SER A 33 2.08 11.88 5.71
CA SER A 33 1.63 12.82 4.70
C SER A 33 1.98 12.28 3.32
N LEU A 34 1.02 12.38 2.40
CA LEU A 34 1.23 11.97 1.01
C LEU A 34 2.41 12.72 0.40
N SER A 35 2.60 13.99 0.78
CA SER A 35 3.75 14.82 0.44
C SER A 35 5.09 14.21 0.85
N GLY A 36 5.20 13.71 2.09
CA GLY A 36 6.41 13.06 2.59
C GLY A 36 6.71 11.75 1.86
N LEU A 37 5.66 10.97 1.55
CA LEU A 37 5.81 9.74 0.75
C LEU A 37 6.31 10.03 -0.67
N LEU A 38 5.73 11.02 -1.35
CA LEU A 38 6.13 11.40 -2.71
C LEU A 38 7.60 11.87 -2.75
N ALA A 39 7.99 12.71 -1.79
CA ALA A 39 9.38 13.17 -1.68
C ALA A 39 10.35 12.00 -1.46
N ALA A 40 10.00 11.05 -0.59
CA ALA A 40 10.81 9.86 -0.36
C ALA A 40 10.93 8.98 -1.61
N LEU A 41 9.83 8.77 -2.36
CA LEU A 41 9.83 8.00 -3.60
C LEU A 41 10.71 8.66 -4.67
N ARG A 42 10.66 9.98 -4.82
CA ARG A 42 11.56 10.71 -5.73
C ARG A 42 13.02 10.53 -5.37
N VAL A 43 13.36 10.67 -4.09
CA VAL A 43 14.74 10.47 -3.61
C VAL A 43 15.19 9.03 -3.85
N HIS A 44 14.31 8.05 -3.62
CA HIS A 44 14.60 6.65 -3.91
C HIS A 44 14.85 6.39 -5.41
N ALA A 45 14.16 7.11 -6.29
CA ALA A 45 14.39 7.10 -7.73
C ALA A 45 15.66 7.89 -8.16
N GLY A 46 16.39 8.49 -7.22
CA GLY A 46 17.63 9.22 -7.49
C GLY A 46 17.44 10.58 -8.18
N LEU A 47 16.23 11.15 -8.13
CA LEU A 47 15.91 12.40 -8.81
C LEU A 47 15.94 13.60 -7.86
N THR A 48 16.46 14.72 -8.33
CA THR A 48 16.24 16.03 -7.72
C THR A 48 14.83 16.55 -8.03
N GLN A 49 14.33 17.52 -7.25
CA GLN A 49 13.04 18.17 -7.56
C GLN A 49 13.04 18.82 -8.95
N LYS A 50 14.18 19.39 -9.38
CA LYS A 50 14.32 20.02 -10.70
C LYS A 50 14.22 19.00 -11.83
N GLU A 51 14.85 17.84 -11.69
CA GLU A 51 14.79 16.77 -12.68
C GLU A 51 13.40 16.15 -12.76
N LEU A 52 12.75 15.92 -11.60
CA LEU A 52 11.38 15.45 -11.59
C LEU A 52 10.45 16.46 -12.27
N ALA A 53 10.59 17.75 -11.93
CA ALA A 53 9.79 18.81 -12.54
C ALA A 53 9.96 18.87 -14.06
N ALA A 54 11.20 18.76 -14.55
CA ALA A 54 11.48 18.71 -15.98
C ALA A 54 10.78 17.51 -16.67
N ARG A 55 10.80 16.33 -16.03
CA ARG A 55 10.13 15.13 -16.55
C ARG A 55 8.60 15.22 -16.50
N MET A 56 8.04 15.93 -15.51
CA MET A 56 6.61 16.23 -15.41
C MET A 56 6.17 17.40 -16.31
N GLY A 57 7.10 18.12 -16.95
CA GLY A 57 6.76 19.36 -17.67
C GLY A 57 6.26 20.49 -16.75
N ARG A 58 6.69 20.50 -15.49
CA ARG A 58 6.32 21.47 -14.45
C ARG A 58 7.53 22.29 -13.99
N THR A 59 7.30 23.33 -13.20
CA THR A 59 8.37 24.08 -12.53
C THR A 59 8.85 23.34 -11.28
N GLN A 60 10.11 23.57 -10.88
CA GLN A 60 10.63 23.04 -9.61
C GLN A 60 9.79 23.54 -8.41
N SER A 61 9.29 24.77 -8.45
CA SER A 61 8.40 25.31 -7.42
C SER A 61 7.06 24.58 -7.34
N ALA A 62 6.54 24.06 -8.46
CA ALA A 62 5.31 23.24 -8.45
C ALA A 62 5.55 21.88 -7.77
N VAL A 63 6.68 21.22 -8.07
CA VAL A 63 7.07 19.98 -7.38
C VAL A 63 7.33 20.22 -5.90
N SER A 64 8.00 21.32 -5.55
CA SER A 64 8.22 21.70 -4.15
C SER A 64 6.90 21.87 -3.41
N LYS A 65 5.90 22.52 -4.03
CA LYS A 65 4.57 22.67 -3.43
C LYS A 65 3.89 21.32 -3.22
N LEU A 66 3.98 20.40 -4.18
CA LEU A 66 3.43 19.04 -4.03
C LEU A 66 4.11 18.28 -2.89
N GLU A 67 5.43 18.43 -2.71
CA GLU A 67 6.19 17.76 -1.65
C GLU A 67 6.03 18.41 -0.26
N THR A 68 5.33 19.53 -0.17
CA THR A 68 5.00 20.20 1.10
C THR A 68 3.50 20.40 1.31
N ALA A 69 2.67 19.93 0.38
CA ALA A 69 1.23 20.08 0.45
C ALA A 69 0.64 19.29 1.63
N GLU A 70 -0.43 19.84 2.20
CA GLU A 70 -1.29 19.11 3.12
C GLU A 70 -2.11 18.08 2.35
N ASN A 71 -2.61 17.05 3.04
CA ASN A 71 -3.28 15.92 2.36
C ASN A 71 -4.51 16.34 1.56
N ASP A 72 -5.21 17.40 1.99
CA ASP A 72 -6.44 17.90 1.36
C ASP A 72 -6.19 18.69 0.06
N ASP A 73 -4.94 19.13 -0.17
CA ASP A 73 -4.58 19.94 -1.34
C ASP A 73 -4.22 19.11 -2.58
N PHE A 74 -4.11 17.78 -2.44
CA PHE A 74 -3.71 16.92 -3.54
C PHE A 74 -4.85 16.65 -4.52
N ARG A 75 -4.57 16.88 -5.81
CA ARG A 75 -5.39 16.32 -6.89
C ARG A 75 -4.89 14.93 -7.22
N LEU A 76 -5.80 13.98 -7.41
CA LEU A 76 -5.45 12.61 -7.85
C LEU A 76 -4.63 12.60 -9.15
N GLY A 77 -4.87 13.58 -10.04
CA GLY A 77 -4.10 13.77 -11.26
C GLY A 77 -2.63 14.05 -11.01
N ASP A 78 -2.30 14.85 -9.99
CA ASP A 78 -0.92 15.20 -9.65
C ASP A 78 -0.19 13.98 -9.07
N VAL A 79 -0.86 13.19 -8.22
CA VAL A 79 -0.29 11.94 -7.67
C VAL A 79 0.00 10.94 -8.79
N ARG A 80 -0.93 10.80 -9.74
CA ARG A 80 -0.77 9.91 -10.90
C ARG A 80 0.37 10.34 -11.81
N GLU A 81 0.48 11.63 -12.11
CA GLU A 81 1.53 12.20 -12.96
C GLU A 81 2.91 12.08 -12.28
N TYR A 82 2.97 12.34 -10.97
CA TYR A 82 4.18 12.17 -10.19
C TYR A 82 4.64 10.70 -10.21
N ALA A 83 3.74 9.77 -9.92
CA ALA A 83 4.03 8.34 -9.90
C ALA A 83 4.43 7.79 -11.29
N SER A 84 3.78 8.25 -12.38
CA SER A 84 4.09 7.76 -13.73
C SER A 84 5.51 8.11 -14.17
N VAL A 85 6.01 9.30 -13.81
CA VAL A 85 7.40 9.69 -14.08
C VAL A 85 8.42 8.83 -13.32
N LEU A 86 8.02 8.28 -12.17
CA LEU A 86 8.80 7.33 -11.40
C LEU A 86 8.62 5.87 -11.86
N GLY A 87 7.79 5.60 -12.86
CA GLY A 87 7.47 4.25 -13.32
C GLY A 87 6.60 3.47 -12.32
N LEU A 88 5.87 4.16 -11.45
CA LEU A 88 5.01 3.56 -10.43
C LEU A 88 3.55 3.53 -10.87
N ASN A 89 2.83 2.52 -10.41
CA ASN A 89 1.38 2.42 -10.57
C ASN A 89 0.67 2.91 -9.32
N VAL A 90 -0.34 3.77 -9.48
CA VAL A 90 -1.19 4.24 -8.39
C VAL A 90 -2.49 3.44 -8.38
N THR A 91 -2.85 2.88 -7.23
CA THR A 91 -4.15 2.23 -7.00
C THR A 91 -4.84 2.96 -5.86
N ILE A 92 -6.12 3.32 -6.07
CA ILE A 92 -6.98 3.91 -5.04
C ILE A 92 -8.13 2.93 -4.83
N ASP A 93 -8.29 2.47 -3.59
CA ASP A 93 -9.40 1.60 -3.18
C ASP A 93 -10.36 2.41 -2.31
N LEU A 94 -11.65 2.39 -2.66
CA LEU A 94 -12.72 2.98 -1.87
C LEU A 94 -13.67 1.86 -1.46
N SER A 95 -13.74 1.60 -0.17
CA SER A 95 -14.52 0.49 0.36
C SER A 95 -15.12 0.77 1.72
N ALA A 96 -16.27 0.14 1.99
CA ALA A 96 -16.77 0.04 3.36
C ALA A 96 -15.75 -0.67 4.27
N PRO A 97 -15.75 -0.41 5.59
CA PRO A 97 -14.94 -1.17 6.53
C PRO A 97 -15.21 -2.67 6.38
N ARG A 98 -14.13 -3.43 6.12
CA ARG A 98 -14.19 -4.87 5.92
C ARG A 98 -13.65 -5.60 7.14
N THR A 99 -14.26 -6.73 7.48
CA THR A 99 -13.65 -7.70 8.39
C THR A 99 -12.44 -8.35 7.71
N LEU A 100 -11.51 -8.91 8.49
CA LEU A 100 -10.37 -9.64 7.93
C LEU A 100 -10.80 -10.77 6.98
N ALA A 101 -11.92 -11.44 7.27
CA ALA A 101 -12.48 -12.46 6.39
C ALA A 101 -12.93 -11.90 5.03
N GLN A 102 -13.56 -10.72 5.03
CA GLN A 102 -13.96 -10.02 3.81
C GLN A 102 -12.74 -9.51 3.02
N GLU A 103 -11.71 -9.02 3.70
CA GLU A 103 -10.46 -8.59 3.08
C GLU A 103 -9.75 -9.78 2.41
N ILE A 104 -9.61 -10.91 3.11
CA ILE A 104 -9.03 -12.15 2.57
C ILE A 104 -9.79 -12.61 1.32
N ARG A 105 -11.13 -12.58 1.36
CA ARG A 105 -11.96 -12.93 0.21
C ARG A 105 -11.70 -12.01 -0.99
N LEU A 106 -11.62 -10.70 -0.77
CA LEU A 106 -11.34 -9.74 -1.84
C LEU A 106 -9.95 -9.96 -2.45
N GLN A 107 -8.94 -10.26 -1.61
CA GLN A 107 -7.60 -10.58 -2.11
C GLN A 107 -7.59 -11.89 -2.92
N GLN A 108 -8.37 -12.90 -2.52
CA GLN A 108 -8.55 -14.12 -3.30
C GLN A 108 -9.17 -13.83 -4.68
N GLU A 109 -10.23 -13.02 -4.72
CA GLU A 109 -10.90 -12.63 -5.98
C GLU A 109 -9.93 -11.86 -6.89
N ARG A 110 -9.19 -10.89 -6.35
CA ARG A 110 -8.15 -10.16 -7.08
C ARG A 110 -7.06 -11.10 -7.63
N PHE A 111 -6.69 -12.11 -6.84
CA PHE A 111 -5.68 -13.08 -7.25
C PHE A 111 -6.13 -13.93 -8.44
N VAL A 112 -7.40 -14.37 -8.43
CA VAL A 112 -8.01 -15.07 -9.56
C VAL A 112 -7.98 -14.20 -10.82
N MET A 113 -8.33 -12.92 -10.72
CA MET A 113 -8.26 -12.00 -11.85
C MET A 113 -6.84 -11.85 -12.42
N LEU A 114 -5.81 -11.86 -11.57
CA LEU A 114 -4.42 -11.80 -12.02
C LEU A 114 -3.98 -13.06 -12.76
N ILE A 115 -4.43 -14.24 -12.32
CA ILE A 115 -4.20 -15.50 -13.05
C ILE A 115 -4.85 -15.43 -14.43
N ASP A 116 -6.11 -14.97 -14.49
CA ASP A 116 -6.83 -14.94 -15.76
C ASP A 116 -6.17 -13.93 -16.73
N ARG A 117 -5.69 -12.78 -16.23
CA ARG A 117 -4.87 -11.84 -17.01
C ARG A 117 -3.53 -12.42 -17.47
N LEU A 118 -2.87 -13.23 -16.63
CA LEU A 118 -1.62 -13.89 -17.01
C LEU A 118 -1.85 -14.87 -18.18
N ARG A 119 -2.96 -15.60 -18.17
CA ARG A 119 -3.35 -16.48 -19.29
C ARG A 119 -3.54 -15.73 -20.59
N GLU A 120 -4.12 -14.53 -20.54
CA GLU A 120 -4.32 -13.70 -21.75
C GLU A 120 -2.99 -13.27 -22.40
N CYS A 121 -1.90 -13.20 -21.63
CA CYS A 121 -0.56 -12.87 -22.12
C CYS A 121 0.16 -14.08 -22.72
N GLU A 122 -0.18 -15.30 -22.28
CA GLU A 122 0.53 -16.55 -22.63
C GLU A 122 -0.30 -17.42 -23.58
N ARG A 123 -0.90 -16.80 -24.61
CA ARG A 123 -1.95 -17.38 -25.47
C ARG A 123 -1.65 -18.76 -26.09
N ASP A 124 -0.41 -19.24 -26.10
CA ASP A 124 -0.01 -20.47 -26.80
C ASP A 124 0.80 -21.48 -25.96
N ASP A 125 0.95 -21.29 -24.63
CA ASP A 125 1.65 -22.28 -23.79
C ASP A 125 0.66 -23.14 -22.98
N SER A 126 0.38 -24.34 -23.51
CA SER A 126 -0.51 -25.31 -22.88
C SER A 126 0.03 -25.84 -21.55
N SER A 127 1.34 -25.82 -21.34
CA SER A 127 1.97 -26.26 -20.08
C SER A 127 1.75 -25.22 -18.97
N ILE A 128 1.81 -23.92 -19.31
CA ILE A 128 1.58 -22.86 -18.32
C ILE A 128 0.08 -22.75 -18.00
N SER A 129 -0.80 -22.88 -18.99
CA SER A 129 -2.25 -22.92 -18.74
C SER A 129 -2.62 -24.03 -17.74
N ALA A 130 -2.10 -25.25 -17.93
CA ALA A 130 -2.33 -26.37 -17.03
C ALA A 130 -1.76 -26.14 -15.62
N ALA A 131 -0.58 -25.53 -15.53
CA ALA A 131 0.02 -25.16 -14.24
C ALA A 131 -0.83 -24.12 -13.49
N LEU A 132 -1.37 -23.12 -14.20
CA LEU A 132 -2.23 -22.10 -13.62
C LEU A 132 -3.57 -22.68 -13.14
N ASP A 133 -4.17 -23.62 -13.88
CA ASP A 133 -5.39 -24.31 -13.45
C ASP A 133 -5.16 -25.11 -12.16
N LYS A 134 -4.08 -25.89 -12.12
CA LYS A 134 -3.71 -26.65 -10.92
C LYS A 134 -3.51 -25.74 -9.72
N PHE A 135 -2.78 -24.64 -9.92
CA PHE A 135 -2.49 -23.69 -8.84
C PHE A 135 -3.74 -22.96 -8.33
N LYS A 136 -4.66 -22.55 -9.22
CA LYS A 136 -5.96 -21.96 -8.87
C LYS A 136 -6.82 -22.92 -8.02
N ASN A 137 -6.84 -24.20 -8.40
CA ASN A 137 -7.57 -25.24 -7.68
C ASN A 137 -6.98 -25.53 -6.29
N ASP A 138 -5.66 -25.72 -6.22
CA ASP A 138 -4.95 -25.98 -4.95
C ASP A 138 -5.15 -24.83 -3.96
N MET A 139 -5.06 -23.58 -4.43
CA MET A 139 -5.26 -22.40 -3.58
C MET A 139 -6.69 -22.34 -3.04
N SER A 140 -7.68 -22.51 -3.92
CA SER A 140 -9.10 -22.45 -3.54
C SER A 140 -9.43 -23.53 -2.51
N SER A 141 -8.88 -24.74 -2.67
CA SER A 141 -9.04 -25.83 -1.72
C SER A 141 -8.44 -25.51 -0.34
N ARG A 142 -7.22 -24.95 -0.29
CA ARG A 142 -6.57 -24.56 0.97
C ARG A 142 -7.31 -23.45 1.71
N ILE A 143 -7.83 -22.46 0.98
CA ILE A 143 -8.61 -21.37 1.56
C ILE A 143 -9.94 -21.91 2.10
N LEU A 144 -10.63 -22.76 1.33
CA LEU A 144 -11.87 -23.39 1.78
C LEU A 144 -11.66 -24.27 3.02
N ASP A 145 -10.59 -25.07 3.05
CA ASP A 145 -10.22 -25.89 4.21
C ASP A 145 -9.93 -25.03 5.45
N LEU A 146 -9.22 -23.91 5.28
CA LEU A 146 -9.00 -22.93 6.35
C LEU A 146 -10.33 -22.37 6.88
N PHE A 147 -11.24 -21.94 5.99
CA PHE A 147 -12.54 -21.41 6.39
C PHE A 147 -13.42 -22.46 7.07
N LEU A 148 -13.44 -23.70 6.57
CA LEU A 148 -14.19 -24.81 7.17
C LEU A 148 -13.67 -25.15 8.58
N LYS A 149 -12.35 -25.06 8.80
CA LYS A 149 -11.73 -25.23 10.13
C LYS A 149 -12.01 -24.06 11.09
N MET A 150 -12.35 -22.89 10.54
CA MET A 150 -12.69 -21.70 11.32
C MET A 150 -14.18 -21.59 11.65
N THR A 151 -15.06 -22.24 10.89
CA THR A 151 -16.44 -22.45 11.34
C THR A 151 -16.43 -23.44 12.49
N PRO A 152 -16.96 -23.10 13.69
CA PRO A 152 -17.18 -24.12 14.71
C PRO A 152 -18.04 -25.20 14.06
N ALA A 153 -17.56 -26.45 14.11
CA ALA A 153 -18.38 -27.60 13.73
C ALA A 153 -19.74 -27.36 14.37
N ALA A 154 -20.79 -27.25 13.55
CA ALA A 154 -22.15 -27.02 14.03
C ALA A 154 -22.42 -28.09 15.09
N SER A 155 -22.24 -27.72 16.35
CA SER A 155 -22.24 -28.64 17.45
C SER A 155 -23.69 -28.95 17.73
N GLY A 156 -24.11 -30.10 17.21
CA GLY A 156 -24.96 -31.06 17.88
C GLY A 156 -26.29 -30.57 18.46
N THR A 157 -27.34 -31.16 17.91
CA THR A 157 -28.60 -31.54 18.58
C THR A 157 -29.53 -30.42 19.05
N PRO A 158 -30.77 -30.34 18.53
CA PRO A 158 -31.85 -29.72 19.27
C PRO A 158 -32.12 -30.59 20.51
N ALA A 159 -31.93 -30.01 21.69
CA ALA A 159 -32.58 -30.51 22.89
C ALA A 159 -34.02 -30.02 22.85
N GLU A 160 -34.97 -30.95 22.67
CA GLU A 160 -36.24 -31.08 23.40
C GLU A 160 -36.97 -32.36 22.95
#